data_AF-A0A1Y2MZ36-F1
#
_entry.id   AF-A0A1Y2MZ36-F1
#
_cell.length_a   1.000
_cell.length_b   1.000
_cell.length_c   1.000
_cell.angle_alpha   90.00
_cell.angle_beta   90.00
_cell.angle_gamma   90.00
#
_symmetry.space_group_name_H-M   'P 1'
#
loop_
_entity.id
_entity.type
_entity.pdbx_description
1 polymer ?
#
loop_
_entity_poly.entity_id
_entity_poly.type
_entity_poly.pdbx_seq_one_letter_code
_entity_poly.pdbx_strand_id
1 'polypeptide(L)'
;MSDRTAGRIVVVTGTGTGVGKTVVTAALAAVALAGGLRAAVLKPAQTGVGPDEPGDADVIAGLVPGITVRELARYPDPLAPATAARRAGQAPVTPDDAAAAARELARDHDLVLVEGAGGLLVRFDDDGGTLADVARSLGAPVVVVAAAGLGTLNHTGLTVEALHARGLVCAGVVVGEWPDTPDLAARCNLADLPATTGVPLLGALPAGLGAATPDGFGTVAWHTLGAMPLGRWQDAGS
;
A
#
# COMPACT_ATOMS: atom_id res chain seq x y z
N MET A 1 -27.80 -15.40 -12.07
CA MET A 1 -26.88 -14.74 -11.11
C MET A 1 -25.50 -14.91 -11.72
N SER A 2 -24.92 -13.85 -12.28
CA SER A 2 -23.65 -13.94 -13.01
C SER A 2 -22.57 -14.47 -12.07
N ASP A 3 -21.84 -15.49 -12.51
CA ASP A 3 -20.62 -15.97 -11.86
C ASP A 3 -19.60 -14.82 -11.90
N ARG A 4 -19.52 -14.05 -10.82
CA ARG A 4 -18.58 -12.93 -10.70
C ARG A 4 -17.25 -13.53 -10.28
N THR A 5 -16.25 -13.44 -11.14
CA THR A 5 -14.86 -13.62 -10.74
C THR A 5 -14.56 -12.74 -9.52
N ALA A 6 -13.88 -13.30 -8.52
CA ALA A 6 -13.46 -12.57 -7.33
C ALA A 6 -12.68 -11.30 -7.70
N GLY A 7 -12.87 -10.24 -6.90
CA GLY A 7 -12.17 -8.97 -7.05
C GLY A 7 -10.66 -9.12 -7.00
N ARG A 8 -9.96 -8.17 -7.63
CA ARG A 8 -8.49 -8.14 -7.61
C ARG A 8 -8.00 -7.70 -6.24
N ILE A 9 -6.87 -8.24 -5.81
CA ILE A 9 -6.22 -7.82 -4.57
C ILE A 9 -4.82 -7.33 -4.91
N VAL A 10 -4.45 -6.16 -4.40
CA VAL A 10 -3.13 -5.55 -4.55
C VAL A 10 -2.59 -5.22 -3.16
N VAL A 11 -1.35 -5.60 -2.89
CA VAL A 11 -0.68 -5.28 -1.63
C VAL A 11 0.11 -3.99 -1.81
N VAL A 12 0.00 -3.07 -0.85
CA VAL A 12 0.77 -1.81 -0.83
C VAL A 12 1.76 -1.89 0.32
N THR A 13 3.05 -1.88 -0.02
CA THR A 13 4.15 -1.85 0.95
C THR A 13 4.96 -0.56 0.81
N GLY A 14 5.89 -0.33 1.73
CA GLY A 14 6.79 0.81 1.70
C GLY A 14 8.23 0.38 1.84
N THR A 15 9.16 1.21 1.39
CA THR A 15 10.59 1.04 1.67
C THR A 15 10.95 1.42 3.12
N GLY A 16 9.99 1.92 3.89
CA GLY A 16 10.14 2.30 5.29
C GLY A 16 8.85 2.90 5.89
N THR A 17 8.97 3.42 7.11
CA THR A 17 7.92 4.20 7.77
C THR A 17 7.89 5.63 7.20
N GLY A 18 6.70 6.24 7.12
CA GLY A 18 6.56 7.64 6.69
C GLY A 18 6.76 7.93 5.20
N VAL A 19 6.96 6.92 4.36
CA VAL A 19 7.21 7.10 2.91
C VAL A 19 5.95 7.47 2.09
N GLY A 20 4.80 7.69 2.74
CA GLY A 20 3.54 8.06 2.07
C GLY A 20 2.61 6.90 1.68
N LYS A 21 2.74 5.72 2.30
CA LYS A 21 1.88 4.54 2.00
C LYS A 21 0.39 4.88 2.02
N THR A 22 -0.10 5.47 3.11
CA THR A 22 -1.51 5.82 3.32
C THR A 22 -2.06 6.71 2.20
N VAL A 23 -1.28 7.72 1.80
CA VAL A 23 -1.63 8.64 0.70
C VAL A 23 -1.65 7.92 -0.64
N VAL A 24 -0.69 7.02 -0.91
CA VAL A 24 -0.68 6.21 -2.13
C VAL A 24 -1.85 5.23 -2.17
N THR A 25 -2.15 4.55 -1.06
CA THR A 25 -3.30 3.65 -0.96
C THR A 25 -4.60 4.40 -1.24
N ALA A 26 -4.80 5.57 -0.63
CA ALA A 26 -5.93 6.44 -0.91
C ALA A 26 -5.98 6.86 -2.39
N ALA A 27 -4.84 7.22 -2.99
CA ALA A 27 -4.80 7.67 -4.39
C ALA A 27 -5.18 6.55 -5.36
N LEU A 28 -4.67 5.33 -5.13
CA LEU A 28 -5.07 4.14 -5.89
C LEU A 28 -6.56 3.83 -5.73
N ALA A 29 -7.10 3.96 -4.52
CA ALA A 29 -8.52 3.78 -4.26
C ALA A 29 -9.38 4.83 -4.99
N ALA A 30 -9.00 6.11 -4.92
CA ALA A 30 -9.69 7.21 -5.59
C ALA A 30 -9.71 7.03 -7.12
N VAL A 31 -8.57 6.63 -7.71
CA VAL A 31 -8.48 6.31 -9.14
C VAL A 31 -9.38 5.14 -9.51
N ALA A 32 -9.43 4.09 -8.69
CA ALA A 32 -10.31 2.95 -8.93
C ALA A 32 -11.80 3.34 -8.90
N LEU A 33 -12.23 4.13 -7.90
CA LEU A 33 -13.60 4.63 -7.79
C LEU A 33 -13.96 5.54 -8.97
N ALA A 34 -13.06 6.46 -9.36
CA ALA A 34 -13.25 7.32 -10.53
C ALA A 34 -13.34 6.52 -11.84
N GLY A 35 -12.64 5.38 -11.91
CA GLY A 35 -12.73 4.42 -13.00
C GLY A 35 -13.97 3.49 -12.95
N GLY A 36 -14.90 3.70 -12.01
CA GLY A 36 -16.14 2.93 -11.88
C GLY A 36 -16.00 1.58 -11.18
N LEU A 37 -14.86 1.29 -10.55
CA LEU A 37 -14.66 0.07 -9.77
C LEU A 37 -15.19 0.26 -8.34
N ARG A 38 -15.70 -0.81 -7.73
CA ARG A 38 -15.95 -0.84 -6.29
C ARG A 38 -14.64 -1.21 -5.60
N ALA A 39 -14.11 -0.32 -4.76
CA ALA A 39 -12.83 -0.53 -4.10
C ALA A 39 -13.00 -0.66 -2.57
N ALA A 40 -12.11 -1.42 -1.95
CA ALA A 40 -11.96 -1.48 -0.50
C ALA A 40 -10.49 -1.38 -0.11
N VAL A 41 -10.23 -0.88 1.09
CA VAL A 41 -8.90 -0.87 1.71
C VAL A 41 -8.92 -1.69 2.98
N LEU A 42 -7.97 -2.60 3.11
CA LEU A 42 -7.69 -3.36 4.31
C LEU A 42 -6.38 -2.86 4.92
N LYS A 43 -6.45 -2.43 6.18
CA LYS A 43 -5.30 -2.18 7.05
C LYS A 43 -5.23 -3.31 8.08
N PRO A 44 -4.40 -4.35 7.90
CA PRO A 44 -4.42 -5.49 8.82
C PRO A 44 -4.02 -5.07 10.24
N ALA A 45 -2.94 -4.32 10.39
CA ALA A 45 -2.45 -3.87 11.68
C ALA A 45 -2.19 -2.36 11.67
N GLN A 46 -2.91 -1.64 12.52
CA GLN A 46 -2.67 -0.24 12.83
C GLN A 46 -1.83 -0.16 14.12
N THR A 47 -0.76 0.63 14.10
CA THR A 47 0.16 0.80 15.23
C THR A 47 0.38 2.27 15.52
N GLY A 48 0.68 2.63 16.76
CA GLY A 48 1.11 3.99 17.13
C GLY A 48 0.00 5.02 17.22
N VAL A 49 -1.26 4.58 17.32
CA VAL A 49 -2.43 5.44 17.52
C VAL A 49 -3.32 4.88 18.62
N GLY A 50 -3.88 5.76 19.44
CA GLY A 50 -4.84 5.41 20.47
C GLY A 50 -6.17 4.86 19.90
N PRO A 51 -7.03 4.29 20.76
CA PRO A 51 -8.35 3.77 20.35
C PRO A 51 -9.25 4.80 19.65
N ASP A 52 -9.16 6.07 20.07
CA ASP A 52 -9.99 7.17 19.56
C ASP A 52 -9.22 8.12 18.62
N GLU A 53 -7.95 7.83 18.33
CA GLU A 53 -7.14 8.63 17.42
C GLU A 53 -7.34 8.17 15.97
N PRO A 54 -7.44 9.06 14.98
CA PRO A 54 -7.58 8.63 13.59
C PRO A 54 -6.33 7.87 13.12
N GLY A 55 -6.55 6.65 12.60
CA GLY A 55 -5.52 5.80 11.99
C GLY A 55 -5.45 5.96 10.47
N ASP A 56 -4.65 5.11 9.82
CA ASP A 56 -4.47 5.15 8.37
C ASP A 56 -5.78 4.92 7.61
N ALA A 57 -6.62 3.99 8.10
CA ALA A 57 -7.95 3.74 7.53
C ALA A 57 -8.88 4.96 7.60
N ASP A 58 -8.82 5.73 8.70
CA ASP A 58 -9.61 6.95 8.88
C ASP A 58 -9.15 8.06 7.93
N VAL A 59 -7.82 8.22 7.77
CA VAL A 59 -7.24 9.14 6.79
C VAL A 59 -7.70 8.81 5.37
N ILE A 60 -7.67 7.53 5.00
CA ILE A 60 -8.11 7.08 3.67
C ILE A 60 -9.60 7.36 3.46
N ALA A 61 -10.46 7.05 4.44
CA ALA A 61 -11.89 7.33 4.37
C ALA A 61 -12.20 8.83 4.27
N GLY A 62 -11.40 9.67 4.93
CA GLY A 62 -11.50 11.13 4.85
C GLY A 62 -11.10 11.69 3.48
N LEU A 63 -10.08 11.12 2.83
CA LEU A 63 -9.61 11.54 1.51
C LEU A 63 -10.45 10.99 0.36
N VAL A 64 -11.09 9.83 0.56
CA VAL A 64 -11.83 9.10 -0.49
C VAL A 64 -13.25 8.77 -0.01
N PRO A 65 -14.21 9.72 -0.09
CA PRO A 65 -15.58 9.51 0.36
C PRO A 65 -16.24 8.31 -0.30
N GLY A 66 -16.91 7.48 0.50
CA GLY A 66 -17.62 6.28 0.04
C GLY A 66 -16.73 5.04 -0.16
N ILE A 67 -15.43 5.13 0.14
CA ILE A 67 -14.56 3.94 0.17
C ILE A 67 -14.92 3.03 1.35
N THR A 68 -14.87 1.72 1.12
CA THR A 68 -14.94 0.75 2.22
C THR A 68 -13.55 0.60 2.84
N VAL A 69 -13.42 0.85 4.15
CA VAL A 69 -12.18 0.57 4.90
C VAL A 69 -12.42 -0.49 5.95
N ARG A 70 -11.41 -1.34 6.20
CA ARG A 70 -11.41 -2.32 7.28
C ARG A 70 -10.06 -2.32 7.97
N GLU A 71 -10.09 -2.22 9.29
CA GLU A 71 -8.94 -2.42 10.18
C GLU A 71 -9.16 -3.72 10.95
N LEU A 72 -8.15 -4.60 11.06
CA LEU A 72 -8.31 -5.86 11.83
C LEU A 72 -7.86 -5.72 13.28
N ALA A 73 -6.76 -5.01 13.52
CA ALA A 73 -6.30 -4.73 14.87
C ALA A 73 -5.62 -3.36 14.99
N ARG A 74 -5.71 -2.82 16.21
CA ARG A 74 -5.11 -1.55 16.62
C ARG A 74 -4.23 -1.76 17.84
N TYR A 75 -3.00 -1.26 17.76
CA TYR A 75 -2.02 -1.31 18.84
C TYR A 75 -1.52 0.11 19.16
N PRO A 76 -1.48 0.52 20.44
CA PRO A 76 -1.21 1.92 20.80
C PRO A 76 0.24 2.35 20.61
N ASP A 77 1.21 1.44 20.75
CA ASP A 77 2.63 1.80 20.68
C ASP A 77 3.12 1.91 19.22
N PRO A 78 3.96 2.92 18.87
CA PRO A 78 4.48 3.14 17.52
C PRO A 78 5.65 2.19 17.22
N LEU A 79 5.37 0.89 17.22
CA LEU A 79 6.31 -0.21 17.03
C LEU A 79 5.85 -1.11 15.87
N ALA A 80 6.71 -2.02 15.42
CA ALA A 80 6.29 -3.08 14.49
C ALA A 80 5.11 -3.87 15.08
N PRO A 81 4.12 -4.31 14.27
CA PRO A 81 2.88 -4.92 14.74
C PRO A 81 3.07 -6.05 15.76
N ALA A 82 3.93 -7.02 15.50
CA ALA A 82 4.20 -8.13 16.43
C ALA A 82 4.66 -7.62 17.81
N THR A 83 5.56 -6.62 17.82
CA THR A 83 6.07 -6.03 19.05
C THR A 83 5.02 -5.15 19.73
N ALA A 84 4.22 -4.40 18.98
CA ALA A 84 3.16 -3.56 19.51
C ALA A 84 2.06 -4.42 20.17
N ALA A 85 1.64 -5.49 19.51
CA ALA A 85 0.69 -6.47 20.05
C ALA A 85 1.19 -7.08 21.36
N ARG A 86 2.42 -7.59 21.36
CA ARG A 86 3.06 -8.19 22.55
C ARG A 86 3.15 -7.20 23.71
N ARG A 87 3.54 -5.95 23.44
CA ARG A 87 3.67 -4.90 24.47
C ARG A 87 2.32 -4.47 25.03
N ALA A 88 1.29 -4.45 24.20
CA ALA A 88 -0.09 -4.16 24.62
C ALA A 88 -0.78 -5.35 25.30
N GLY A 89 -0.17 -6.54 25.32
CA GLY A 89 -0.81 -7.76 25.81
C GLY A 89 -1.99 -8.21 24.94
N GLN A 90 -2.00 -7.83 23.67
CA GLN A 90 -3.04 -8.16 22.68
C GLN A 90 -2.55 -9.24 21.72
N ALA A 91 -3.49 -9.96 21.10
CA ALA A 91 -3.16 -10.94 20.07
C ALA A 91 -2.60 -10.25 18.81
N PRO A 92 -1.54 -10.79 18.19
CA PRO A 92 -1.07 -10.30 16.89
C PRO A 92 -2.07 -10.67 15.79
N VAL A 93 -2.14 -9.84 14.74
CA VAL A 93 -2.78 -10.21 13.47
C VAL A 93 -1.81 -11.10 12.71
N THR A 94 -2.26 -12.25 12.22
CA THR A 94 -1.44 -13.13 11.40
C THR A 94 -1.56 -12.80 9.91
N PRO A 95 -0.60 -13.21 9.06
CA PRO A 95 -0.77 -13.12 7.61
C PRO A 95 -2.01 -13.84 7.08
N ASP A 96 -2.42 -14.94 7.72
CA ASP A 96 -3.61 -15.70 7.32
C ASP A 96 -4.90 -14.93 7.65
N ASP A 97 -4.98 -14.25 8.80
CA ASP A 97 -6.10 -13.35 9.12
C ASP A 97 -6.23 -12.24 8.08
N ALA A 98 -5.10 -11.61 7.73
CA ALA A 98 -5.05 -10.56 6.72
C ALA A 98 -5.49 -11.08 5.33
N ALA A 99 -5.01 -12.26 4.92
CA ALA A 99 -5.38 -12.86 3.65
C ALA A 99 -6.85 -13.29 3.61
N ALA A 100 -7.38 -13.85 4.70
CA ALA A 100 -8.80 -14.19 4.81
C ALA A 100 -9.69 -12.95 4.68
N ALA A 101 -9.39 -11.88 5.42
CA ALA A 101 -10.12 -10.62 5.35
C ALA A 101 -10.06 -9.97 3.96
N ALA A 102 -8.92 -10.04 3.28
CA ALA A 102 -8.78 -9.52 1.91
C ALA A 102 -9.64 -10.31 0.92
N ARG A 103 -9.66 -11.65 1.01
CA ARG A 103 -10.52 -12.51 0.17
C ARG A 103 -12.01 -12.28 0.45
N GLU A 104 -12.39 -12.01 1.69
CA GLU A 104 -13.77 -11.64 2.05
C GLU A 104 -14.18 -10.34 1.35
N LEU A 105 -13.39 -9.28 1.49
CA LEU A 105 -13.66 -7.99 0.83
C LEU A 105 -13.72 -8.14 -0.70
N ALA A 106 -12.88 -8.99 -1.28
CA ALA A 106 -12.82 -9.23 -2.72
C ALA A 106 -14.07 -9.96 -3.27
N ARG A 107 -14.95 -10.52 -2.44
CA ARG A 107 -16.24 -11.05 -2.92
C ARG A 107 -17.14 -9.92 -3.42
N ASP A 108 -17.15 -8.82 -2.67
CA ASP A 108 -18.07 -7.70 -2.86
C ASP A 108 -17.43 -6.47 -3.49
N HIS A 109 -16.11 -6.45 -3.69
CA HIS A 109 -15.37 -5.34 -4.31
C HIS A 109 -14.62 -5.84 -5.55
N ASP A 110 -14.35 -4.95 -6.51
CA ASP A 110 -13.63 -5.25 -7.74
C ASP A 110 -12.10 -5.03 -7.58
N LEU A 111 -11.71 -4.25 -6.57
CA LEU A 111 -10.33 -4.03 -6.11
C LEU A 111 -10.27 -3.98 -4.58
N VAL A 112 -9.35 -4.71 -3.97
CA VAL A 112 -8.98 -4.60 -2.55
C VAL A 112 -7.52 -4.21 -2.46
N LEU A 113 -7.24 -3.10 -1.78
CA LEU A 113 -5.88 -2.68 -1.45
C LEU A 113 -5.54 -3.12 -0.03
N VAL A 114 -4.47 -3.89 0.15
CA VAL A 114 -3.99 -4.31 1.47
C VAL A 114 -2.78 -3.47 1.83
N GLU A 115 -2.97 -2.52 2.74
CA GLU A 115 -1.89 -1.63 3.19
C GLU A 115 -1.11 -2.24 4.36
N GLY A 116 0.19 -2.39 4.19
CA GLY A 116 1.09 -2.85 5.25
C GLY A 116 1.37 -1.83 6.35
N ALA A 117 2.11 -2.27 7.36
CA ALA A 117 2.70 -1.40 8.39
C ALA A 117 4.23 -1.35 8.21
N GLY A 118 4.80 -0.16 8.04
CA GLY A 118 6.25 -0.02 7.77
C GLY A 118 6.63 -0.54 6.38
N GLY A 119 7.46 -1.59 6.31
CA GLY A 119 7.97 -2.17 5.06
C GLY A 119 7.70 -3.67 4.89
N LEU A 120 8.08 -4.22 3.75
CA LEU A 120 7.67 -5.56 3.28
C LEU A 120 7.88 -6.69 4.29
N LEU A 121 9.02 -6.67 4.98
CA LEU A 121 9.45 -7.72 5.90
C LEU A 121 9.18 -7.39 7.38
N VAL A 122 8.37 -6.36 7.65
CA VAL A 122 7.90 -6.08 9.01
C VAL A 122 7.04 -7.25 9.49
N ARG A 123 7.30 -7.70 10.72
CA ARG A 123 6.63 -8.85 11.32
C ARG A 123 5.26 -8.49 11.89
N PHE A 124 4.30 -9.32 11.56
CA PHE A 124 2.90 -9.22 11.98
C PHE A 124 2.66 -10.02 13.26
N ASP A 125 3.35 -11.16 13.41
CA ASP A 125 3.28 -12.06 14.55
C ASP A 125 4.67 -12.51 15.03
N ASP A 126 4.69 -13.29 16.11
CA ASP A 126 5.92 -13.84 16.70
C ASP A 126 6.49 -15.04 15.91
N ASP A 127 5.69 -15.67 15.05
CA ASP A 127 6.12 -16.75 14.14
C ASP A 127 6.90 -16.21 12.92
N GLY A 128 6.95 -14.88 12.78
CA GLY A 128 7.75 -14.19 11.77
C GLY A 128 7.00 -13.92 10.48
N GLY A 129 5.69 -14.07 10.47
CA GLY A 129 4.82 -13.74 9.34
C GLY A 129 4.95 -12.27 8.94
N THR A 130 4.96 -12.01 7.64
CA THR A 130 5.16 -10.67 7.07
C THR A 130 4.11 -10.31 6.03
N LEU A 131 4.12 -9.06 5.56
CA LEU A 131 3.28 -8.65 4.43
C LEU A 131 3.64 -9.41 3.12
N ALA A 132 4.88 -9.89 2.99
CA ALA A 132 5.26 -10.75 1.87
C ALA A 132 4.50 -12.10 1.89
N ASP A 133 4.23 -12.64 3.08
CA ASP A 133 3.45 -13.87 3.24
C ASP A 133 1.97 -13.64 2.91
N VAL A 134 1.44 -12.46 3.26
CA VAL A 134 0.09 -12.04 2.83
C VAL A 134 0.01 -11.99 1.31
N ALA A 135 0.95 -11.30 0.65
CA ALA A 135 0.99 -11.20 -0.81
C ALA A 135 1.10 -12.57 -1.48
N ARG A 136 1.95 -13.45 -0.95
CA ARG A 136 2.16 -14.81 -1.45
C ARG A 136 0.90 -15.66 -1.32
N SER A 137 0.26 -15.66 -0.14
CA SER A 137 -0.99 -16.40 0.11
C SER A 137 -2.10 -15.96 -0.84
N LEU A 138 -2.16 -14.67 -1.16
CA LEU A 138 -3.17 -14.09 -2.04
C LEU A 138 -2.85 -14.21 -3.54
N GLY A 139 -1.61 -14.59 -3.90
CA GLY A 139 -1.12 -14.43 -5.28
C GLY A 139 -1.18 -12.97 -5.76
N ALA A 140 -1.09 -12.02 -4.82
CA ALA A 140 -1.35 -10.61 -5.07
C ALA A 140 -0.06 -9.90 -5.50
N PRO A 141 -0.10 -9.09 -6.56
CA PRO A 141 0.99 -8.20 -6.93
C PRO A 141 1.17 -7.09 -5.89
N VAL A 142 2.39 -6.56 -5.81
CA VAL A 142 2.81 -5.60 -4.78
C VAL A 142 3.19 -4.26 -5.40
N VAL A 143 2.60 -3.17 -4.90
CA VAL A 143 3.06 -1.80 -5.13
C VAL A 143 4.03 -1.42 -4.03
N VAL A 144 5.19 -0.89 -4.41
CA VAL A 144 6.20 -0.39 -3.47
C VAL A 144 6.14 1.14 -3.40
N VAL A 145 5.94 1.67 -2.21
CA VAL A 145 5.98 3.10 -1.96
C VAL A 145 7.37 3.51 -1.48
N ALA A 146 8.02 4.41 -2.22
CA ALA A 146 9.38 4.86 -1.98
C ALA A 146 9.41 6.34 -1.58
N ALA A 147 10.46 6.73 -0.84
CA ALA A 147 10.79 8.15 -0.63
C ALA A 147 11.47 8.75 -1.87
N ALA A 148 11.50 10.07 -2.01
CA ALA A 148 12.23 10.74 -3.09
C ALA A 148 13.74 10.88 -2.80
N GLY A 149 14.10 11.06 -1.51
CA GLY A 149 15.43 11.50 -1.09
C GLY A 149 16.56 10.48 -1.21
N LEU A 150 17.77 10.91 -0.84
CA LEU A 150 18.99 10.10 -0.84
C LEU A 150 18.80 8.79 -0.05
N GLY A 151 19.33 7.69 -0.61
CA GLY A 151 19.18 6.34 -0.06
C GLY A 151 17.99 5.56 -0.64
N THR A 152 17.03 6.22 -1.29
CA THR A 152 15.84 5.56 -1.84
C THR A 152 16.16 4.48 -2.88
N LEU A 153 17.19 4.68 -3.71
CA LEU A 153 17.61 3.69 -4.72
C LEU A 153 17.97 2.35 -4.08
N ASN A 154 18.76 2.38 -2.99
CA ASN A 154 19.11 1.17 -2.24
C ASN A 154 17.89 0.53 -1.57
N HIS A 155 17.09 1.30 -0.83
CA HIS A 155 15.94 0.74 -0.11
C HIS A 155 14.90 0.15 -1.07
N THR A 156 14.65 0.82 -2.20
CA THR A 156 13.71 0.33 -3.21
C THR A 156 14.27 -0.91 -3.91
N GLY A 157 15.55 -0.90 -4.30
CA GLY A 157 16.23 -2.05 -4.89
C GLY A 157 16.17 -3.28 -3.98
N LEU A 158 16.54 -3.15 -2.70
CA LEU A 158 16.47 -4.23 -1.71
C LEU A 158 15.04 -4.76 -1.52
N THR A 159 14.04 -3.87 -1.55
CA THR A 159 12.63 -4.27 -1.40
C THR A 159 12.16 -5.07 -2.62
N VAL A 160 12.51 -4.63 -3.83
CA VAL A 160 12.14 -5.32 -5.08
C VAL A 160 12.89 -6.64 -5.23
N GLU A 161 14.17 -6.70 -4.88
CA GLU A 161 14.94 -7.95 -4.84
C GLU A 161 14.30 -8.95 -3.87
N ALA A 162 13.87 -8.49 -2.68
CA ALA A 162 13.19 -9.33 -1.70
C ALA A 162 11.83 -9.86 -2.19
N LEU A 163 11.10 -9.07 -3.00
CA LEU A 163 9.88 -9.53 -3.67
C LEU A 163 10.19 -10.63 -4.69
N HIS A 164 11.12 -10.38 -5.60
CA HIS A 164 11.48 -11.34 -6.66
C HIS A 164 12.05 -12.65 -6.08
N ALA A 165 12.90 -12.58 -5.06
CA ALA A 165 13.44 -13.75 -4.38
C ALA A 165 12.35 -14.62 -3.72
N ARG A 166 11.16 -14.07 -3.48
CA ARG A 166 9.99 -14.77 -2.94
C ARG A 166 8.97 -15.15 -4.03
N GLY A 167 9.30 -14.95 -5.31
CA GLY A 167 8.40 -15.19 -6.42
C GLY A 167 7.22 -14.22 -6.49
N LEU A 168 7.33 -13.05 -5.86
CA LEU A 168 6.28 -12.03 -5.85
C LEU A 168 6.47 -11.04 -7.00
N VAL A 169 5.36 -10.65 -7.62
CA VAL A 169 5.33 -9.64 -8.68
C VAL A 169 5.32 -8.26 -8.04
N CYS A 170 6.35 -7.45 -8.34
CA CYS A 170 6.29 -6.02 -8.09
C CYS A 170 5.62 -5.33 -9.28
N ALA A 171 4.43 -4.77 -9.05
CA ALA A 171 3.69 -4.06 -10.10
C ALA A 171 4.28 -2.70 -10.45
N GLY A 172 5.13 -2.16 -9.57
CA GLY A 172 5.88 -0.94 -9.76
C GLY A 172 6.06 -0.14 -8.48
N VAL A 173 6.74 0.99 -8.64
CA VAL A 173 7.11 1.90 -7.55
C VAL A 173 6.29 3.18 -7.65
N VAL A 174 5.83 3.70 -6.53
CA VAL A 174 5.25 5.05 -6.41
C VAL A 174 6.13 5.86 -5.46
N VAL A 175 6.53 7.07 -5.85
CA VAL A 175 7.10 8.02 -4.88
C VAL A 175 5.94 8.61 -4.09
N GLY A 176 5.86 8.27 -2.80
CA GLY A 176 4.68 8.60 -1.99
C GLY A 176 4.60 10.08 -1.60
N GLU A 177 5.71 10.80 -1.65
CA GLU A 177 5.79 12.23 -1.39
C GLU A 177 6.90 12.87 -2.23
N TRP A 178 6.48 13.70 -3.18
CA TRP A 178 7.33 14.47 -4.08
C TRP A 178 7.41 15.92 -3.59
N PRO A 179 8.59 16.40 -3.17
CA PRO A 179 8.73 17.75 -2.61
C PRO A 179 8.40 18.85 -3.64
N ASP A 180 7.81 19.96 -3.18
CA ASP A 180 7.55 21.14 -4.01
C ASP A 180 8.84 21.73 -4.59
N THR A 181 9.92 21.66 -3.83
CA THR A 181 11.29 22.03 -4.25
C THR A 181 12.18 20.80 -4.11
N PRO A 182 12.19 19.89 -5.10
CA PRO A 182 13.01 18.69 -5.03
C PRO A 182 14.48 19.07 -5.16
N ASP A 183 15.35 18.51 -4.32
CA ASP A 183 16.80 18.69 -4.43
C ASP A 183 17.38 17.91 -5.63
N LEU A 184 18.70 17.98 -5.82
CA LEU A 184 19.35 17.25 -6.90
C LEU A 184 19.16 15.73 -6.74
N ALA A 185 19.24 15.22 -5.52
CA ALA A 185 19.10 13.78 -5.25
C ALA A 185 17.70 13.29 -5.64
N ALA A 186 16.65 13.97 -5.21
CA ALA A 186 15.26 13.62 -5.54
C ALA A 186 15.02 13.57 -7.05
N ARG A 187 15.51 14.56 -7.79
CA ARG A 187 15.39 14.61 -9.26
C ARG A 187 16.13 13.46 -9.95
N CYS A 188 17.37 13.19 -9.56
CA CYS A 188 18.14 12.07 -10.13
C CYS A 188 17.48 10.73 -9.77
N ASN A 189 17.11 10.53 -8.51
CA ASN A 189 16.49 9.29 -8.03
C ASN A 189 15.20 8.97 -8.78
N LEU A 190 14.36 9.98 -9.06
CA LEU A 190 13.13 9.77 -9.81
C LEU A 190 13.40 9.15 -11.20
N ALA A 191 14.45 9.59 -11.88
CA ALA A 191 14.87 9.06 -13.17
C ALA A 191 15.56 7.68 -13.04
N ASP A 192 16.33 7.46 -11.98
CA ASP A 192 17.15 6.26 -11.79
C ASP A 192 16.37 5.08 -11.20
N LEU A 193 15.22 5.31 -10.56
CA LEU A 193 14.41 4.28 -9.91
C LEU A 193 14.03 3.10 -10.84
N PRO A 194 13.52 3.31 -12.07
CA PRO A 194 13.22 2.19 -12.97
C PRO A 194 14.45 1.37 -13.35
N ALA A 195 15.58 2.02 -13.64
CA ALA A 195 16.82 1.34 -14.00
C ALA A 195 17.40 0.55 -12.80
N THR A 196 17.28 1.10 -11.59
CA THR A 196 17.75 0.47 -10.36
C THR A 196 16.95 -0.79 -10.00
N THR A 197 15.63 -0.73 -10.22
CA THR A 197 14.71 -1.75 -9.69
C THR A 197 14.25 -2.75 -10.76
N GLY A 198 14.39 -2.41 -12.04
CA GLY A 198 13.86 -3.21 -13.14
C GLY A 198 12.33 -3.21 -13.24
N VAL A 199 11.64 -2.34 -12.50
CA VAL A 199 10.16 -2.24 -12.48
C VAL A 199 9.71 -0.82 -12.82
N PRO A 200 8.49 -0.63 -13.34
CA PRO A 200 8.00 0.70 -13.71
C PRO A 200 7.85 1.65 -12.51
N LEU A 201 8.20 2.91 -12.71
CA LEU A 201 7.74 4.01 -11.86
C LEU A 201 6.32 4.38 -12.29
N LEU A 202 5.38 4.23 -11.37
CA LEU A 202 3.94 4.39 -11.59
C LEU A 202 3.47 5.84 -11.40
N GLY A 203 4.21 6.62 -10.62
CA GLY A 203 3.95 8.03 -10.39
C GLY A 203 4.68 8.57 -9.17
N ALA A 204 4.56 9.87 -8.96
CA ALA A 204 5.10 10.59 -7.80
C ALA A 204 4.04 11.56 -7.28
N LEU A 205 3.49 11.29 -6.09
CA LEU A 205 2.42 12.11 -5.52
C LEU A 205 3.01 13.37 -4.87
N PRO A 206 2.43 14.56 -5.08
CA PRO A 206 2.95 15.79 -4.50
C PRO A 206 2.91 15.78 -2.97
N ALA A 207 3.86 16.47 -2.35
CA ALA A 207 3.88 16.72 -0.92
C ALA A 207 2.61 17.42 -0.43
N GLY A 208 2.21 17.12 0.80
CA GLY A 208 1.00 17.67 1.41
C GLY A 208 -0.33 17.15 0.83
N LEU A 209 -0.32 16.24 -0.15
CA LEU A 209 -1.55 15.70 -0.76
C LEU A 209 -2.49 15.05 0.27
N GLY A 210 -1.94 14.44 1.34
CA GLY A 210 -2.74 13.87 2.43
C GLY A 210 -3.58 14.87 3.24
N ALA A 211 -3.40 16.18 3.03
CA ALA A 211 -4.19 17.25 3.65
C ALA A 211 -5.14 17.95 2.65
N ALA A 212 -5.23 17.47 1.41
CA ALA A 212 -6.14 18.03 0.41
C ALA A 212 -7.61 17.76 0.73
N THR A 213 -8.51 18.54 0.14
CA THR A 213 -9.94 18.19 0.12
C THR A 213 -10.15 16.93 -0.72
N PRO A 214 -11.24 16.16 -0.48
CA PRO A 214 -11.53 14.96 -1.28
C PRO A 214 -11.51 15.17 -2.80
N ASP A 215 -12.14 16.24 -3.28
CA ASP A 215 -12.20 16.53 -4.72
C ASP A 215 -10.82 16.88 -5.29
N GLY A 216 -10.04 17.68 -4.54
CA GLY A 216 -8.67 18.03 -4.91
C GLY A 216 -7.76 16.80 -4.93
N PHE A 217 -7.91 15.94 -3.91
CA PHE A 217 -7.20 14.68 -3.78
C PHE A 217 -7.46 13.76 -4.98
N GLY A 218 -8.74 13.50 -5.28
CA GLY A 218 -9.14 12.62 -6.39
C GLY A 218 -8.64 13.12 -7.75
N THR A 219 -8.70 14.44 -7.98
CA THR A 219 -8.20 15.06 -9.22
C THR A 219 -6.70 14.86 -9.38
N VAL A 220 -5.91 15.14 -8.34
CA VAL A 220 -4.45 14.95 -8.36
C VAL A 220 -4.08 13.48 -8.50
N ALA A 221 -4.76 12.59 -7.78
CA ALA A 221 -4.55 11.15 -7.88
C ALA A 221 -4.81 10.64 -9.31
N TRP A 222 -5.90 11.08 -9.95
CA TRP A 222 -6.22 10.74 -11.33
C TRP A 222 -5.19 11.25 -12.33
N HIS A 223 -4.73 12.49 -12.21
CA HIS A 223 -3.70 13.01 -13.13
C HIS A 223 -2.33 12.35 -12.94
N THR A 224 -2.03 11.90 -11.72
CA THR A 224 -0.72 11.31 -11.40
C THR A 224 -0.67 9.81 -11.69
N LEU A 225 -1.74 9.08 -11.39
CA LEU A 225 -1.81 7.62 -11.46
C LEU A 225 -2.87 7.11 -12.45
N GLY A 226 -3.82 7.92 -12.90
CA GLY A 226 -5.05 7.52 -13.62
C GLY A 226 -4.86 7.03 -15.07
N ALA A 227 -3.64 6.97 -15.57
CA ALA A 227 -3.29 6.23 -16.79
C ALA A 227 -2.77 4.81 -16.50
N MET A 228 -2.70 4.41 -15.22
CA MET A 228 -2.27 3.08 -14.81
C MET A 228 -3.24 2.04 -15.38
N PRO A 229 -2.74 1.10 -16.19
CA PRO A 229 -3.58 0.02 -16.64
C PRO A 229 -3.76 -0.92 -15.45
N LEU A 230 -4.77 -0.68 -14.60
CA LEU A 230 -5.29 -1.70 -13.67
C LEU A 230 -5.62 -3.00 -14.44
N GLY A 231 -5.79 -2.94 -15.76
CA GLY A 231 -5.94 -4.07 -16.68
C GLY A 231 -4.66 -4.84 -17.08
N ARG A 232 -3.42 -4.31 -16.93
CA ARG A 232 -2.18 -5.06 -17.27
C ARG A 232 -1.68 -6.00 -16.17
N TRP A 233 -2.36 -6.02 -15.02
CA TRP A 233 -2.04 -6.90 -13.90
C TRP A 233 -2.47 -8.35 -14.17
N GLN A 234 -3.10 -8.61 -15.35
CA GLN A 234 -3.53 -9.92 -15.81
C GLN A 234 -2.40 -10.74 -16.47
N ASP A 235 -1.30 -10.12 -16.89
CA ASP A 235 -0.29 -10.80 -17.73
C ASP A 235 0.96 -11.27 -16.98
N ALA A 236 1.02 -11.10 -15.65
CA ALA A 236 2.14 -11.58 -14.84
C ALA A 236 1.97 -13.05 -14.40
N GLY A 237 1.57 -13.92 -15.33
CA GLY A 237 1.27 -15.33 -15.04
C GLY A 237 0.89 -16.22 -16.22
N SER A 238 1.28 -15.88 -17.45
CA SER A 238 1.20 -16.79 -18.61
C SER A 238 2.59 -17.17 -19.11
#